data_AF-A0A416W7Z6-F1
#
_entry.id   AF-A0A416W7Z6-F1
#
_cell.length_a   1.000
_cell.length_b   1.000
_cell.length_c   1.000
_cell.angle_alpha   90.00
_cell.angle_beta   90.00
_cell.angle_gamma   90.00
#
_symmetry.space_group_name_H-M   'P 1'
#
loop_
_entity.id
_entity.type
_entity.pdbx_description
1 polymer ?
#
loop_
_entity_poly.entity_id
_entity_poly.type
_entity_poly.pdbx_seq_one_letter_code
_entity_poly.pdbx_strand_id
1 'polypeptide(L)'
;MPRRNNKKWRFMLVKTTDRKRKDGSYPIAIEFNFNGRSILTQDDLLARIDDWEQDFERVRETKRNKDRAFVTNVVLDSLATRINNIVNEYREKNLILTNAIVINKLALKVSGDTVENFAVEHILNLVKNNQIGSAKIFAEMLYYLRKFDSHFCKKCFADIDFNYVVAFEKAQLSPKREGGPRKKGGISVNIRSLRTLLNKAIADGIGCTETYPFSTKYGPRTDIYVITKRLKSKSRKPLVPKSSLLDFYNYEFDEMVYKLENPH
;
A
#
# COMPACT_ATOMS: atom_id res chain seq x y z
N MET A 1 -14.66 22.48 22.88
CA MET A 1 -15.51 21.28 22.81
C MET A 1 -14.93 20.32 21.78
N PRO A 2 -14.68 19.03 22.10
CA PRO A 2 -14.20 18.10 21.09
C PRO A 2 -15.34 17.82 20.10
N ARG A 3 -15.07 18.02 18.80
CA ARG A 3 -16.02 17.71 17.73
C ARG A 3 -16.46 16.24 17.89
N ARG A 4 -17.74 15.99 18.17
CA ARG A 4 -18.31 14.64 18.10
C ARG A 4 -18.01 14.10 16.70
N ASN A 5 -17.08 13.15 16.62
CA ASN A 5 -16.73 12.52 15.36
C ASN A 5 -17.95 11.70 14.94
N ASN A 6 -18.77 12.22 14.03
CA ASN A 6 -20.02 11.59 13.57
C ASN A 6 -19.74 10.38 12.64
N LYS A 7 -18.52 9.84 12.71
CA LYS A 7 -18.01 8.75 11.89
C LYS A 7 -18.69 7.47 12.35
N LYS A 8 -19.42 6.83 11.43
CA LYS A 8 -20.17 5.58 11.67
C LYS A 8 -19.31 4.33 11.53
N TRP A 9 -18.00 4.48 11.41
CA TRP A 9 -17.05 3.37 11.34
C TRP A 9 -15.66 3.80 11.85
N ARG A 10 -14.81 2.87 12.27
CA ARG A 10 -13.40 3.16 12.64
C ARG A 10 -12.52 1.92 12.56
N PHE A 11 -11.21 2.09 12.40
CA PHE A 11 -10.26 1.01 12.66
C PHE A 11 -9.93 0.92 14.14
N MET A 12 -9.75 -0.31 14.63
CA MET A 12 -9.37 -0.56 16.02
C MET A 12 -8.52 -1.83 16.13
N LEU A 13 -7.72 -1.90 17.19
CA LEU A 13 -6.98 -3.11 17.54
C LEU A 13 -7.87 -4.06 18.34
N VAL A 14 -7.95 -5.34 17.95
CA VAL A 14 -8.72 -6.35 18.67
C VAL A 14 -7.86 -6.94 19.80
N LYS A 15 -7.94 -6.32 20.98
CA LYS A 15 -7.09 -6.63 22.15
C LYS A 15 -7.63 -7.80 22.99
N THR A 16 -8.03 -8.90 22.37
CA THR A 16 -8.46 -10.10 23.10
C THR A 16 -7.32 -11.10 23.20
N THR A 17 -7.24 -11.83 24.32
CA THR A 17 -6.11 -12.74 24.62
C THR A 17 -6.00 -13.88 23.61
N ASP A 18 -7.12 -14.41 23.14
CA ASP A 18 -7.24 -15.45 22.11
C ASP A 18 -6.74 -14.99 20.71
N ARG A 19 -6.74 -13.68 20.45
CA ARG A 19 -6.31 -13.09 19.18
C ARG A 19 -4.86 -12.60 19.19
N LYS A 20 -4.15 -12.72 20.31
CA LYS A 20 -2.73 -12.34 20.41
C LYS A 20 -1.86 -13.33 19.63
N ARG A 21 -1.04 -12.82 18.72
CA ARG A 21 -0.05 -13.61 17.98
C ARG A 21 1.17 -13.91 18.85
N LYS A 22 1.95 -14.93 18.46
CA LYS A 22 3.20 -15.32 19.17
C LYS A 22 4.19 -14.16 19.33
N ASP A 23 4.22 -13.24 18.36
CA ASP A 23 5.08 -12.05 18.37
C ASP A 23 4.51 -10.88 19.19
N GLY A 24 3.40 -11.08 19.90
CA GLY A 24 2.73 -10.08 20.72
C GLY A 24 1.87 -9.06 19.95
N SER A 25 1.73 -9.24 18.63
CA SER A 25 0.83 -8.41 17.82
C SER A 25 -0.63 -8.86 17.92
N TYR A 26 -1.54 -7.94 17.60
CA TYR A 26 -2.99 -8.16 17.56
C TYR A 26 -3.53 -7.78 16.18
N PRO A 27 -4.61 -8.41 15.72
CA PRO A 27 -5.25 -8.05 14.47
C PRO A 27 -5.97 -6.70 14.56
N ILE A 28 -5.98 -6.01 13.44
CA ILE A 28 -6.74 -4.78 13.24
C ILE A 28 -8.12 -5.17 12.71
N ALA A 29 -9.16 -4.50 13.20
CA ALA A 29 -10.53 -4.68 12.74
C ALA A 29 -11.16 -3.35 12.35
N ILE A 30 -12.24 -3.45 11.58
CA ILE A 30 -13.12 -2.35 11.22
C ILE A 30 -14.40 -2.48 12.06
N GLU A 31 -14.65 -1.50 12.90
CA GLU A 31 -15.91 -1.40 13.64
C GLU A 31 -16.90 -0.54 12.82
N PHE A 32 -18.10 -1.04 12.62
CA PHE A 32 -19.22 -0.36 11.96
C PHE A 32 -20.34 -0.06 12.96
N ASN A 33 -21.01 1.07 12.77
CA ASN A 33 -22.11 1.53 13.62
C ASN A 33 -23.21 2.24 12.81
N PHE A 34 -23.55 1.73 11.62
CA PHE A 34 -24.63 2.30 10.79
C PHE A 34 -26.01 1.93 11.34
N ASN A 35 -26.21 0.67 11.73
CA ASN A 35 -27.46 0.13 12.30
C ASN A 35 -27.18 -0.72 13.56
N GLY A 36 -26.34 -0.20 14.46
CA GLY A 36 -25.83 -0.91 15.63
C GLY A 36 -24.38 -1.36 15.43
N ARG A 37 -23.76 -1.89 16.48
CA ARG A 37 -22.33 -2.24 16.48
C ARG A 37 -22.06 -3.55 15.72
N SER A 38 -21.09 -3.55 14.80
CA SER A 38 -20.56 -4.75 14.14
C SER A 38 -19.04 -4.62 13.95
N ILE A 39 -18.30 -5.73 13.96
CA ILE A 39 -16.84 -5.75 13.86
C ILE A 39 -16.43 -6.73 12.74
N LEU A 40 -15.63 -6.24 11.79
CA LEU A 40 -15.00 -7.03 10.73
C LEU A 40 -13.49 -7.08 10.94
N THR A 41 -12.97 -8.24 11.32
CA THR A 41 -11.53 -8.42 11.59
C THR A 41 -10.73 -8.59 10.29
N GLN A 42 -9.54 -7.98 10.23
CA GLN A 42 -8.53 -8.16 9.18
C GLN A 42 -7.34 -8.93 9.78
N ASP A 43 -7.42 -10.26 9.80
CA ASP A 43 -6.48 -11.12 10.55
C ASP A 43 -5.01 -11.04 10.07
N ASP A 44 -4.79 -10.56 8.84
CA ASP A 44 -3.48 -10.38 8.21
C ASP A 44 -2.86 -9.00 8.52
N LEU A 45 -3.67 -8.02 8.96
CA LEU A 45 -3.19 -6.70 9.35
C LEU A 45 -2.95 -6.68 10.85
N LEU A 46 -1.67 -6.64 11.22
CA LEU A 46 -1.23 -6.80 12.61
C LEU A 46 -0.52 -5.55 13.11
N ALA A 47 -0.75 -5.21 14.37
CA ALA A 47 0.00 -4.18 15.09
C ALA A 47 0.23 -4.58 16.55
N ARG A 48 1.32 -4.10 17.14
CA ARG A 48 1.52 -4.15 18.60
C ARG A 48 0.75 -2.99 19.24
N ILE A 49 0.42 -3.15 20.53
CA ILE A 49 -0.28 -2.11 21.30
C ILE A 49 0.50 -0.79 21.27
N ASP A 50 1.82 -0.84 21.53
CA ASP A 50 2.68 0.35 21.57
C ASP A 50 2.84 1.04 20.21
N ASP A 51 2.64 0.29 19.13
CA ASP A 51 2.73 0.79 17.77
C ASP A 51 1.37 1.30 17.25
N TRP A 52 0.26 1.13 17.96
CA TRP A 52 -1.06 1.52 17.49
C TRP A 52 -1.46 2.91 18.02
N GLU A 53 -1.68 3.85 17.10
CA GLU A 53 -2.16 5.20 17.41
C GLU A 53 -3.69 5.23 17.34
N GLN A 54 -4.34 5.15 18.51
CA GLN A 54 -5.79 5.02 18.57
C GLN A 54 -6.54 6.23 18.00
N ASP A 55 -6.03 7.45 18.20
CA ASP A 55 -6.67 8.68 17.74
C ASP A 55 -6.57 8.86 16.21
N PHE A 56 -5.48 8.35 15.63
CA PHE A 56 -5.23 8.43 14.19
C PHE A 56 -5.72 7.18 13.44
N GLU A 57 -6.06 6.11 14.17
CA GLU A 57 -6.45 4.81 13.61
C GLU A 57 -5.38 4.24 12.65
N ARG A 58 -4.10 4.35 13.05
CA ARG A 58 -2.94 4.01 12.22
C ARG A 58 -1.84 3.34 13.04
N VAL A 59 -0.94 2.64 12.36
CA VAL A 59 0.28 2.09 12.96
C VAL A 59 1.37 3.16 12.92
N ARG A 60 1.93 3.49 14.08
CA ARG A 60 3.10 4.35 14.24
C ARG A 60 4.31 3.71 13.55
N GLU A 61 4.98 4.49 12.71
CA GLU A 61 6.26 4.08 12.13
C GLU A 61 7.37 4.21 13.17
N THR A 62 8.06 3.10 13.41
CA THR A 62 9.24 3.02 14.27
C THR A 62 10.39 2.40 13.48
N LYS A 63 11.63 2.54 13.98
CA LYS A 63 12.81 1.93 13.32
C LYS A 63 12.66 0.41 13.13
N ARG A 64 11.96 -0.29 14.05
CA ARG A 64 11.78 -1.75 14.03
C ARG A 64 10.67 -2.25 13.09
N ASN A 65 9.67 -1.42 12.77
CA ASN A 65 8.45 -1.87 12.07
C ASN A 65 8.15 -1.08 10.79
N LYS A 66 9.03 -0.16 10.37
CA LYS A 66 8.81 0.82 9.29
C LYS A 66 8.10 0.26 8.06
N ASP A 67 8.59 -0.85 7.52
CA ASP A 67 8.05 -1.43 6.29
C ASP A 67 6.65 -2.01 6.50
N ARG A 68 6.43 -2.71 7.62
CA ARG A 68 5.11 -3.25 7.97
C ARG A 68 4.12 -2.13 8.29
N ALA A 69 4.52 -1.12 9.05
CA ALA A 69 3.69 0.03 9.37
C ALA A 69 3.24 0.78 8.10
N PHE A 70 4.17 1.04 7.18
CA PHE A 70 3.85 1.65 5.88
C PHE A 70 2.86 0.80 5.08
N VAL A 71 3.14 -0.50 4.91
CA VAL A 71 2.24 -1.42 4.17
C VAL A 71 0.85 -1.44 4.79
N THR A 72 0.76 -1.63 6.11
CA THR A 72 -0.50 -1.65 6.83
C THR A 72 -1.26 -0.35 6.64
N ASN A 73 -0.62 0.80 6.83
CA ASN A 73 -1.27 2.10 6.69
C ASN A 73 -1.79 2.36 5.26
N VAL A 74 -1.04 1.96 4.22
CA VAL A 74 -1.50 2.06 2.83
C VAL A 74 -2.78 1.25 2.61
N VAL A 75 -2.85 0.02 3.15
CA VAL A 75 -4.04 -0.83 3.06
C VAL A 75 -5.20 -0.22 3.84
N LEU A 76 -4.97 0.32 5.05
CA LEU A 76 -5.98 1.01 5.83
C LEU A 76 -6.53 2.24 5.09
N ASP A 77 -5.69 3.02 4.40
CA ASP A 77 -6.13 4.13 3.56
C ASP A 77 -7.03 3.67 2.40
N SER A 78 -6.69 2.56 1.74
CA SER A 78 -7.51 2.00 0.66
C SER A 78 -8.85 1.52 1.19
N LEU A 79 -8.88 0.79 2.31
CA LEU A 79 -10.12 0.35 2.95
C LEU A 79 -10.99 1.55 3.38
N ALA A 80 -10.38 2.58 3.96
CA ALA A 80 -11.07 3.82 4.33
C ALA A 80 -11.72 4.50 3.13
N THR A 81 -10.98 4.61 2.02
CA THR A 81 -11.47 5.21 0.77
C THR A 81 -12.66 4.42 0.22
N ARG A 82 -12.55 3.08 0.20
CA ARG A 82 -13.65 2.20 -0.25
C ARG A 82 -14.90 2.35 0.62
N ILE A 83 -14.76 2.33 1.95
CA ILE A 83 -15.88 2.52 2.87
C ILE A 83 -16.52 3.88 2.65
N ASN A 84 -15.73 4.95 2.55
CA ASN A 84 -16.26 6.29 2.33
C ASN A 84 -16.96 6.43 0.97
N ASN A 85 -16.47 5.78 -0.08
CA ASN A 85 -17.16 5.75 -1.38
C ASN A 85 -18.52 5.05 -1.28
N ILE A 86 -18.61 3.92 -0.57
CA ILE A 86 -19.89 3.23 -0.32
C ILE A 86 -20.83 4.15 0.48
N VAL A 87 -20.32 4.81 1.53
CA VAL A 87 -21.11 5.74 2.35
C VAL A 87 -21.64 6.90 1.51
N ASN A 88 -20.79 7.51 0.68
CA ASN A 88 -21.18 8.64 -0.16
C ASN A 88 -22.20 8.22 -1.23
N GLU A 89 -22.02 7.05 -1.87
CA GLU A 89 -22.97 6.52 -2.86
C GLU A 89 -24.39 6.41 -2.28
N TYR A 90 -24.52 5.84 -1.07
CA TYR A 90 -25.83 5.68 -0.42
C TYR A 90 -26.39 7.01 0.06
N ARG A 91 -25.52 7.91 0.54
CA ARG A 91 -25.92 9.25 0.95
C ARG A 91 -26.45 10.07 -0.22
N GLU A 92 -25.78 10.05 -1.37
CA GLU A 92 -26.21 10.76 -2.58
C GLU A 92 -27.53 10.22 -3.12
N LYS A 93 -27.76 8.90 -3.03
CA LYS A 93 -29.00 8.24 -3.45
C LYS A 93 -30.13 8.31 -2.41
N ASN A 94 -29.90 8.92 -1.23
CA ASN A 94 -30.82 8.92 -0.09
C ASN A 94 -31.30 7.50 0.32
N LEU A 95 -30.41 6.52 0.23
CA LEU A 95 -30.69 5.13 0.58
C LEU A 95 -30.24 4.82 2.01
N ILE A 96 -30.95 3.90 2.66
CA ILE A 96 -30.55 3.39 3.98
C ILE A 96 -29.28 2.53 3.81
N LEU A 97 -28.24 2.88 4.57
CA LEU A 97 -27.01 2.10 4.65
C LEU A 97 -26.98 1.27 5.92
N THR A 98 -26.73 -0.03 5.81
CA THR A 98 -26.59 -0.95 6.94
C THR A 98 -25.18 -1.54 6.99
N ASN A 99 -24.77 -2.05 8.15
CA ASN A 99 -23.48 -2.73 8.31
C ASN A 99 -23.34 -3.91 7.34
N ALA A 100 -24.41 -4.69 7.14
CA ALA A 100 -24.42 -5.83 6.23
C ALA A 100 -24.18 -5.40 4.78
N ILE A 101 -24.76 -4.27 4.34
CA ILE A 101 -24.52 -3.71 3.00
C ILE A 101 -23.04 -3.35 2.84
N VAL A 102 -22.45 -2.66 3.82
CA VAL A 102 -21.04 -2.27 3.75
C VAL A 102 -20.13 -3.50 3.74
N ILE A 103 -20.33 -4.44 4.67
CA ILE A 103 -19.56 -5.68 4.73
C ILE A 103 -19.70 -6.46 3.44
N ASN A 104 -20.91 -6.62 2.91
CA ASN A 104 -21.13 -7.28 1.63
C ASN A 104 -20.46 -6.52 0.49
N LYS A 105 -20.53 -5.19 0.40
CA LYS A 105 -19.81 -4.44 -0.65
C LYS A 105 -18.29 -4.48 -0.51
N LEU A 106 -17.76 -4.69 0.70
CA LEU A 106 -16.34 -4.91 0.94
C LEU A 106 -15.90 -6.34 0.61
N ALA A 107 -16.75 -7.32 0.92
CA ALA A 107 -16.50 -8.77 0.83
C ALA A 107 -16.96 -9.40 -0.49
N LEU A 108 -17.92 -8.79 -1.19
CA LEU A 108 -18.24 -9.04 -2.57
C LEU A 108 -16.92 -8.84 -3.29
N LYS A 109 -16.30 -9.98 -3.57
CA LYS A 109 -15.19 -10.18 -4.48
C LYS A 109 -15.66 -9.64 -5.82
N VAL A 110 -15.54 -8.35 -5.92
CA VAL A 110 -15.22 -7.68 -7.14
C VAL A 110 -13.86 -8.23 -7.50
N SER A 111 -13.86 -9.31 -8.27
CA SER A 111 -12.71 -9.81 -9.00
C SER A 111 -12.12 -8.64 -9.80
N GLY A 112 -11.25 -7.84 -9.19
CA GLY A 112 -10.57 -6.72 -9.81
C GLY A 112 -11.40 -5.75 -10.67
N ASP A 113 -12.62 -5.34 -10.30
CA ASP A 113 -13.31 -4.28 -11.07
C ASP A 113 -12.44 -3.01 -11.09
N THR A 114 -11.64 -2.79 -10.06
CA THR A 114 -10.64 -1.71 -10.01
C THR A 114 -9.24 -2.23 -9.72
N VAL A 115 -8.26 -1.52 -10.30
CA VAL A 115 -6.84 -1.85 -10.16
C VAL A 115 -6.37 -1.70 -8.71
N GLU A 116 -6.91 -0.74 -7.96
CA GLU A 116 -6.60 -0.57 -6.54
C GLU A 116 -7.05 -1.79 -5.71
N ASN A 117 -8.27 -2.29 -5.91
CA ASN A 117 -8.76 -3.44 -5.15
C ASN A 117 -7.88 -4.66 -5.37
N PHE A 118 -7.57 -4.94 -6.64
CA PHE A 118 -6.69 -6.05 -7.01
C PHE A 118 -5.27 -5.89 -6.43
N ALA A 119 -4.73 -4.66 -6.43
CA ALA A 119 -3.44 -4.36 -5.81
C ALA A 119 -3.45 -4.58 -4.29
N VAL A 120 -4.51 -4.15 -3.59
CA VAL A 120 -4.66 -4.34 -2.15
C VAL A 120 -4.76 -5.83 -1.80
N GLU A 121 -5.55 -6.60 -2.54
CA GLU A 121 -5.63 -8.05 -2.34
C GLU A 121 -4.28 -8.72 -2.59
N HIS A 122 -3.54 -8.29 -3.62
CA HIS A 122 -2.20 -8.79 -3.87
C HIS A 122 -1.24 -8.47 -2.70
N ILE A 123 -1.29 -7.24 -2.17
CA ILE A 123 -0.50 -6.83 -0.99
C ILE A 123 -0.85 -7.67 0.23
N LEU A 124 -2.14 -7.86 0.52
CA LEU A 124 -2.60 -8.68 1.65
C LEU A 124 -2.11 -10.12 1.54
N ASN A 125 -2.16 -10.72 0.34
CA ASN A 125 -1.62 -12.04 0.10
C ASN A 125 -0.10 -12.11 0.34
N LEU A 126 0.66 -11.09 -0.09
CA LEU A 126 2.10 -11.01 0.20
C LEU A 126 2.37 -10.88 1.70
N VAL A 127 1.57 -10.07 2.42
CA VAL A 127 1.70 -9.91 3.89
C VAL A 127 1.40 -11.22 4.60
N LYS A 128 0.33 -11.91 4.22
CA LYS A 128 -0.04 -13.23 4.74
C LYS A 128 1.07 -14.27 4.55
N ASN A 129 1.77 -14.21 3.41
CA ASN A 129 2.92 -15.06 3.10
C ASN A 129 4.24 -14.55 3.71
N ASN A 130 4.20 -13.57 4.61
CA ASN A 130 5.35 -12.93 5.25
C ASN A 130 6.38 -12.31 4.27
N GLN A 131 5.93 -11.93 3.06
CA GLN A 131 6.74 -11.28 2.01
C GLN A 131 6.65 -9.75 2.11
N ILE A 132 6.95 -9.20 3.30
CA ILE A 132 6.75 -7.77 3.62
C ILE A 132 7.54 -6.84 2.69
N GLY A 133 8.77 -7.19 2.32
CA GLY A 133 9.57 -6.39 1.39
C GLY A 133 8.90 -6.26 0.01
N SER A 134 8.36 -7.35 -0.53
CA SER A 134 7.59 -7.32 -1.78
C SER A 134 6.29 -6.54 -1.62
N ALA A 135 5.56 -6.77 -0.53
CA ALA A 135 4.32 -6.06 -0.22
C ALA A 135 4.54 -4.53 -0.18
N LYS A 136 5.66 -4.08 0.40
CA LYS A 136 6.06 -2.67 0.44
C LYS A 136 6.22 -2.07 -0.95
N ILE A 137 6.84 -2.79 -1.88
CA ILE A 137 7.03 -2.28 -3.25
C ILE A 137 5.67 -2.01 -3.92
N PHE A 138 4.70 -2.91 -3.76
CA PHE A 138 3.34 -2.71 -4.27
C PHE A 138 2.57 -1.62 -3.51
N ALA A 139 2.75 -1.53 -2.19
CA ALA A 139 2.18 -0.46 -1.38
C ALA A 139 2.72 0.93 -1.79
N GLU A 140 4.02 1.04 -2.08
CA GLU A 140 4.62 2.27 -2.61
C GLU A 140 4.04 2.61 -3.98
N MET A 141 3.95 1.62 -4.89
CA MET A 141 3.29 1.82 -6.19
C MET A 141 1.88 2.39 -6.02
N LEU A 142 1.05 1.79 -5.16
CA LEU A 142 -0.30 2.25 -4.85
C LEU A 142 -0.32 3.68 -4.29
N TYR A 143 0.52 3.96 -3.30
CA TYR A 143 0.65 5.28 -2.69
C TYR A 143 0.92 6.37 -3.74
N TYR A 144 1.86 6.14 -4.66
CA TYR A 144 2.20 7.12 -5.68
C TYR A 144 1.14 7.23 -6.79
N LEU A 145 0.42 6.16 -7.10
CA LEU A 145 -0.71 6.20 -8.04
C LEU A 145 -1.85 7.04 -7.48
N ARG A 146 -2.22 6.87 -6.20
CA ARG A 146 -3.24 7.69 -5.53
C ARG A 146 -2.86 9.17 -5.45
N LYS A 147 -1.56 9.46 -5.23
CA LYS A 147 -1.06 10.84 -5.20
C LYS A 147 -1.07 11.49 -6.59
N PHE A 148 -0.97 10.69 -7.65
CA PHE A 148 -1.03 11.15 -9.03
C PHE A 148 -2.46 11.33 -9.52
N ASP A 149 -3.34 10.36 -9.24
CA ASP A 149 -4.73 10.32 -9.67
C ASP A 149 -5.65 10.18 -8.45
N SER A 150 -6.37 11.26 -8.12
CA SER A 150 -7.31 11.30 -7.00
C SER A 150 -8.51 10.35 -7.17
N HIS A 151 -8.78 9.92 -8.40
CA HIS A 151 -9.86 8.99 -8.74
C HIS A 151 -9.35 7.57 -9.02
N PHE A 152 -8.08 7.28 -8.69
CA PHE A 152 -7.47 5.97 -8.92
C PHE A 152 -8.28 4.80 -8.36
N CYS A 153 -8.96 4.99 -7.23
CA CYS A 153 -9.82 3.98 -6.61
C CYS A 153 -10.96 3.47 -7.50
N LYS A 154 -11.34 4.22 -8.53
CA LYS A 154 -12.39 3.90 -9.50
C LYS A 154 -11.86 3.37 -10.83
N LYS A 155 -10.53 3.37 -11.04
CA LYS A 155 -9.91 3.01 -12.31
C LYS A 155 -9.98 1.51 -12.55
N CYS A 156 -10.51 1.11 -13.70
CA CYS A 156 -10.51 -0.28 -14.16
C CYS A 156 -9.19 -0.60 -14.88
N PHE A 157 -8.96 -1.86 -15.22
CA PHE A 157 -7.74 -2.25 -15.94
C PHE A 157 -7.63 -1.62 -17.33
N ALA A 158 -8.76 -1.38 -18.00
CA ALA A 158 -8.77 -0.75 -19.31
C ALA A 158 -8.25 0.70 -19.27
N ASP A 159 -8.49 1.41 -18.16
CA ASP A 159 -8.02 2.79 -17.97
C ASP A 159 -6.49 2.91 -17.83
N ILE A 160 -5.80 1.82 -17.47
CA ILE A 160 -4.34 1.82 -17.27
C ILE A 160 -3.65 1.54 -18.61
N ASP A 161 -3.86 2.46 -19.56
CA ASP A 161 -3.33 2.37 -20.90
C ASP A 161 -1.91 2.99 -21.01
N PHE A 162 -1.36 3.00 -22.23
CA PHE A 162 -0.04 3.59 -22.48
C PHE A 162 0.02 5.08 -22.09
N ASN A 163 -1.03 5.84 -22.39
CA ASN A 163 -1.08 7.27 -22.09
C ASN A 163 -1.10 7.52 -20.58
N TYR A 164 -1.86 6.71 -19.84
CA TYR A 164 -1.88 6.75 -18.38
C TYR A 164 -0.48 6.52 -17.79
N VAL A 165 0.24 5.49 -18.25
CA VAL A 165 1.61 5.20 -17.75
C VAL A 165 2.59 6.33 -18.09
N VAL A 166 2.50 6.92 -19.29
CA VAL A 166 3.32 8.07 -19.68
C VAL A 166 2.99 9.32 -18.84
N ALA A 167 1.70 9.58 -18.59
CA ALA A 167 1.26 10.69 -17.76
C ALA A 167 1.75 10.52 -16.31
N PHE A 168 1.65 9.30 -15.76
CA PHE A 168 2.19 8.96 -14.45
C PHE A 168 3.70 9.21 -14.39
N GLU A 169 4.47 8.70 -15.37
CA GLU A 169 5.92 8.94 -15.45
C GLU A 169 6.25 10.44 -15.41
N LYS A 170 5.60 11.24 -16.28
CA LYS A 170 5.82 12.68 -16.37
C LYS A 170 5.51 13.38 -15.05
N ALA A 171 4.41 13.02 -14.39
CA ALA A 171 4.03 13.59 -13.10
C ALA A 171 5.07 13.27 -12.00
N GLN A 172 5.61 12.04 -11.98
CA GLN A 172 6.64 11.66 -11.00
C GLN A 172 8.00 12.34 -11.25
N LEU A 173 8.32 12.68 -12.50
CA LEU A 173 9.54 13.41 -12.90
C LEU A 173 9.39 14.94 -12.84
N SER A 174 8.17 15.44 -12.64
CA SER A 174 7.90 16.88 -12.67
C SER A 174 8.64 17.62 -11.54
N PRO A 175 9.33 18.74 -11.84
CA PRO A 175 9.91 19.61 -10.82
C PRO A 175 8.85 20.22 -9.88
N LYS A 176 7.62 20.37 -10.36
CA LYS A 176 6.48 20.93 -9.60
C LYS A 176 5.84 19.93 -8.63
N ARG A 177 6.31 18.67 -8.61
CA ARG A 177 5.80 17.65 -7.70
C ARG A 177 6.14 18.03 -6.27
N GLU A 178 5.19 17.84 -5.35
CA GLU A 178 5.43 17.97 -3.92
C GLU A 178 6.54 17.00 -3.45
N GLY A 179 7.57 17.54 -2.79
CA GLY A 179 8.78 16.81 -2.42
C GLY A 179 9.78 16.64 -3.58
N GLY A 180 9.61 17.38 -4.67
CA GLY A 180 10.51 17.42 -5.82
C GLY A 180 10.39 16.24 -6.79
N PRO A 181 11.16 16.25 -7.89
CA PRO A 181 11.15 15.20 -8.88
C PRO A 181 11.75 13.90 -8.32
N ARG A 182 11.13 12.76 -8.60
CA ARG A 182 11.63 11.45 -8.14
C ARG A 182 12.77 10.95 -9.03
N LYS A 183 13.67 10.17 -8.43
CA LYS A 183 14.73 9.47 -9.17
C LYS A 183 14.12 8.40 -10.09
N LYS A 184 14.64 8.32 -11.33
CA LYS A 184 14.20 7.34 -12.35
C LYS A 184 14.19 5.89 -11.86
N GLY A 185 15.18 5.50 -11.04
CA GLY A 185 15.25 4.15 -10.46
C GLY A 185 14.03 3.79 -9.62
N GLY A 186 13.56 4.70 -8.76
CA GLY A 186 12.36 4.48 -7.94
C GLY A 186 11.07 4.45 -8.76
N ILE A 187 10.96 5.32 -9.77
CA ILE A 187 9.83 5.30 -10.71
C ILE A 187 9.81 3.97 -11.49
N SER A 188 10.98 3.50 -11.94
CA SER A 188 11.13 2.24 -12.67
C SER A 188 10.72 1.02 -11.84
N VAL A 189 10.98 1.04 -10.53
CA VAL A 189 10.49 -0.01 -9.62
C VAL A 189 8.96 0.00 -9.60
N ASN A 190 8.31 1.14 -9.38
CA ASN A 190 6.85 1.23 -9.34
C ASN A 190 6.19 0.80 -10.66
N ILE A 191 6.73 1.23 -11.81
CA ILE A 191 6.16 0.85 -13.12
C ILE A 191 6.36 -0.65 -13.40
N ARG A 192 7.48 -1.24 -12.96
CA ARG A 192 7.66 -2.71 -13.05
C ARG A 192 6.64 -3.44 -12.19
N SER A 193 6.36 -2.96 -10.99
CA SER A 193 5.32 -3.53 -10.12
C SER A 193 3.94 -3.40 -10.75
N LEU A 194 3.63 -2.25 -11.36
CA LEU A 194 2.37 -2.06 -12.08
C LEU A 194 2.26 -3.06 -13.24
N ARG A 195 3.33 -3.23 -14.03
CA ARG A 195 3.37 -4.25 -15.10
C ARG A 195 3.14 -5.66 -14.56
N THR A 196 3.78 -6.04 -13.45
CA THR A 196 3.58 -7.35 -12.81
C THR A 196 2.13 -7.52 -12.36
N LEU A 197 1.53 -6.48 -11.78
CA LEU A 197 0.14 -6.49 -11.35
C LEU A 197 -0.81 -6.69 -12.53
N LEU A 198 -0.65 -5.93 -13.61
CA LEU A 198 -1.47 -6.05 -14.83
C LEU A 198 -1.33 -7.42 -15.48
N ASN A 199 -0.10 -7.97 -15.54
CA ASN A 199 0.13 -9.33 -16.05
C ASN A 199 -0.60 -10.37 -15.22
N LYS A 200 -0.57 -10.22 -13.89
CA LYS A 200 -1.27 -11.12 -12.98
C LYS A 200 -2.79 -11.02 -13.19
N ALA A 201 -3.32 -9.81 -13.34
CA ALA A 201 -4.74 -9.61 -13.63
C ALA A 201 -5.17 -10.27 -14.96
N ILE A 202 -4.34 -10.17 -16.00
CA ILE A 202 -4.58 -10.85 -17.29
C ILE A 202 -4.58 -12.38 -17.10
N ALA A 203 -3.61 -12.92 -16.36
CA ALA A 203 -3.54 -14.35 -16.06
C ALA A 203 -4.74 -14.85 -15.23
N ASP A 204 -5.25 -14.00 -14.34
CA ASP A 204 -6.43 -14.27 -13.50
C ASP A 204 -7.76 -13.99 -14.25
N GLY A 205 -7.72 -13.61 -15.54
CA GLY A 205 -8.89 -13.46 -16.42
C GLY A 205 -9.68 -12.15 -16.29
N ILE A 206 -9.17 -11.19 -15.52
CA ILE A 206 -9.87 -9.91 -15.20
C ILE A 206 -9.16 -8.68 -15.78
N GLY A 207 -7.93 -8.84 -16.26
CA GLY A 207 -7.15 -7.75 -16.86
C GLY A 207 -7.60 -7.40 -18.27
N CYS A 208 -7.21 -6.21 -18.75
CA CYS A 208 -7.47 -5.77 -20.11
C CYS A 208 -6.24 -6.00 -20.99
N THR A 209 -6.39 -6.85 -22.01
CA THR A 209 -5.37 -7.15 -23.03
C THR A 209 -5.28 -6.06 -24.10
N GLU A 210 -6.39 -5.44 -24.46
CA GLU A 210 -6.48 -4.45 -25.55
C GLU A 210 -5.75 -3.14 -25.24
N THR A 211 -5.85 -2.64 -24.01
CA THR A 211 -5.20 -1.39 -23.59
C THR A 211 -3.83 -1.62 -22.95
N TYR A 212 -3.36 -2.87 -22.91
CA TYR A 212 -2.15 -3.26 -22.17
C TYR A 212 -0.91 -2.45 -22.61
N PRO A 213 -0.24 -1.70 -21.70
CA PRO A 213 0.72 -0.68 -22.10
C PRO A 213 2.15 -1.20 -22.35
N PHE A 214 2.46 -2.45 -22.00
CA PHE A 214 3.85 -2.94 -21.95
C PHE A 214 4.20 -3.99 -23.03
N SER A 215 3.28 -4.33 -23.94
CA SER A 215 3.53 -5.29 -25.02
C SER A 215 2.50 -5.14 -26.14
N THR A 216 2.93 -5.38 -27.38
CA THR A 216 2.08 -5.53 -28.56
C THR A 216 1.46 -6.92 -28.71
N LYS A 217 1.77 -7.87 -27.81
CA LYS A 217 1.31 -9.28 -27.93
C LYS A 217 -0.22 -9.42 -28.01
N TYR A 218 -0.94 -8.46 -27.46
CA TYR A 218 -2.35 -8.59 -27.14
C TYR A 218 -3.30 -7.72 -27.97
N GLY A 219 -2.80 -6.83 -28.83
CA GLY A 219 -3.65 -5.90 -29.57
C GLY A 219 -2.95 -5.22 -30.74
N PRO A 220 -3.70 -4.46 -31.56
CA PRO A 220 -3.21 -3.84 -32.79
C PRO A 220 -2.33 -2.60 -32.56
N ARG A 221 -2.19 -2.15 -31.30
CA ARG A 221 -1.45 -0.93 -30.95
C ARG A 221 0.06 -1.14 -31.10
N THR A 222 0.74 -0.22 -31.78
CA THR A 222 2.20 -0.24 -31.99
C THR A 222 3.00 0.40 -30.86
N ASP A 223 2.38 1.28 -30.07
CA ASP A 223 3.07 2.03 -29.02
C ASP A 223 3.24 1.20 -27.74
N ILE A 224 4.50 0.90 -27.40
CA ILE A 224 4.86 0.15 -26.20
C ILE A 224 5.59 1.05 -25.19
N TYR A 225 5.17 0.98 -23.93
CA TYR A 225 5.92 1.59 -22.84
C TYR A 225 7.16 0.74 -22.49
N VAL A 226 8.33 1.15 -23.01
CA VAL A 226 9.59 0.45 -22.74
C VAL A 226 10.32 1.08 -21.55
N ILE A 227 10.16 0.46 -20.37
CA ILE A 227 10.71 0.93 -19.09
C ILE A 227 12.22 1.21 -19.16
N THR A 228 12.99 0.29 -19.77
CA THR A 228 14.46 0.38 -19.83
C THR A 228 14.96 1.55 -20.69
N LYS A 229 14.19 1.99 -21.69
CA LYS A 229 14.52 3.14 -22.52
C LYS A 229 14.19 4.45 -21.81
N ARG A 230 13.03 4.53 -21.17
CA ARG A 230 12.51 5.76 -20.55
C ARG A 230 13.14 6.07 -19.19
N LEU A 231 13.28 5.04 -18.35
CA LEU A 231 13.69 5.15 -16.96
C LEU A 231 15.05 4.50 -16.66
N LYS A 232 15.96 4.52 -17.64
CA LYS A 232 17.34 4.05 -17.45
C LYS A 232 18.01 4.84 -16.31
N SER A 233 18.50 4.15 -15.29
CA SER A 233 19.35 4.71 -14.25
C SER A 233 20.75 4.12 -14.36
N LYS A 234 21.78 4.96 -14.33
CA LYS A 234 23.16 4.48 -14.17
C LYS A 234 23.35 4.04 -12.71
N SER A 235 23.62 2.76 -12.48
CA SER A 235 24.04 2.29 -11.17
C SER A 235 25.52 2.59 -11.01
N ARG A 236 25.90 3.41 -10.01
CA ARG A 236 27.29 3.53 -9.60
C ARG A 236 27.50 2.48 -8.52
N LYS A 237 28.21 1.39 -8.84
CA LYS A 237 28.73 0.47 -7.84
C LYS A 237 30.07 1.06 -7.38
N PRO A 238 30.16 1.74 -6.22
CA PRO A 238 31.45 2.20 -5.75
C PRO A 238 32.36 0.98 -5.54
N LEU A 239 33.55 1.02 -6.12
CA LEU A 239 34.62 0.10 -5.75
C LEU A 239 35.00 0.42 -4.31
N VAL A 240 34.98 -0.58 -3.43
CA VAL A 240 35.52 -0.45 -2.08
C VAL A 240 36.99 -0.86 -2.15
N PRO A 241 37.95 0.07 -1.97
CA PRO A 241 39.37 -0.27 -2.02
C PRO A 241 39.75 -1.26 -0.90
N LYS A 242 40.75 -2.10 -1.15
CA LYS A 242 41.28 -3.04 -0.14
C LYS A 242 41.80 -2.30 1.10
N SER A 243 42.38 -1.11 0.95
CA SER A 243 42.82 -0.27 2.07
C SER A 243 41.66 0.09 2.98
N SER A 244 40.53 0.58 2.45
CA SER A 244 39.35 0.91 3.24
C SER A 244 38.74 -0.31 3.95
N LEU A 245 38.86 -1.51 3.37
CA LEU A 245 38.46 -2.75 4.06
C LEU A 245 39.40 -3.07 5.22
N LEU A 246 40.71 -2.83 5.05
CA LEU A 246 41.71 -3.05 6.09
C LEU A 246 41.59 -2.04 7.23
N ASP A 247 41.32 -0.77 6.90
CA ASP A 247 41.03 0.29 7.86
C ASP A 247 39.79 -0.06 8.70
N PHE A 248 38.73 -0.56 8.05
CA PHE A 248 37.53 -1.03 8.75
C PHE A 248 37.81 -2.28 9.61
N TYR A 249 38.60 -3.23 9.11
CA TYR A 249 38.96 -4.44 9.86
C TYR A 249 39.78 -4.14 11.11
N ASN A 250 40.68 -3.15 11.03
CA ASN A 250 41.53 -2.72 12.13
C ASN A 250 40.87 -1.63 13.00
N TYR A 251 39.63 -1.22 12.69
CA TYR A 251 38.93 -0.23 13.48
C TYR A 251 38.46 -0.85 14.79
N GLU A 252 39.10 -0.47 15.90
CA GLU A 252 38.60 -0.78 17.24
C GLU A 252 37.39 0.11 17.52
N PHE A 253 36.22 -0.51 17.66
CA PHE A 253 35.03 0.20 18.14
C PHE A 253 35.18 0.42 19.64
N ASP A 254 35.12 1.68 20.09
CA ASP A 254 34.97 1.98 21.50
C ASP A 254 33.77 1.20 22.06
N GLU A 255 33.95 0.47 23.17
CA GLU A 255 32.85 -0.20 23.83
C GLU A 255 31.77 0.84 24.19
N MET A 256 30.61 0.77 23.54
CA MET A 256 29.46 1.53 24.01
C MET A 256 29.03 0.96 25.36
N VAL A 257 29.44 1.64 26.44
CA VAL A 257 28.92 1.40 27.79
C VAL A 257 27.41 1.66 27.78
N TYR A 258 26.63 0.62 27.53
CA TYR A 258 25.22 0.64 27.90
C TYR A 258 25.15 0.69 29.42
N LYS A 259 25.02 1.89 29.98
CA LYS A 259 24.62 2.04 31.38
C LYS A 259 23.24 1.41 31.54
N LEU A 260 23.21 0.18 32.07
CA LEU A 260 22.03 -0.40 32.67
C LEU A 260 21.75 0.41 33.94
N GLU A 261 20.91 1.43 33.82
CA GLU A 261 20.27 2.02 35.00
C GLU A 261 19.32 0.96 35.58
N ASN A 262 19.77 0.29 36.64
CA ASN A 262 18.91 -0.57 37.45
C ASN A 262 17.86 0.32 38.14
N PRO A 263 16.56 0.06 37.98
CA PRO A 263 15.53 0.74 38.76
C PRO A 263 15.56 0.20 40.19
N HIS A 264 15.78 1.12 41.15
CA HIS A 264 15.43 0.91 42.56
C HIS A 264 13.91 1.04 42.74
#